data_AF-A0A6V7ITW4-F1
#
_entry.id   AF-A0A6V7ITW4-F1
#
_cell.length_a   1.000
_cell.length_b   1.000
_cell.length_c   1.000
_cell.angle_alpha   90.00
_cell.angle_beta   90.00
_cell.angle_gamma   90.00
#
_symmetry.space_group_name_H-M   'P 1'
#
loop_
_entity.id
_entity.type
_entity.pdbx_description
1 polymer ?
#
loop_
_entity_poly.entity_id
_entity_poly.type
_entity_poly.pdbx_seq_one_letter_code
_entity_poly.pdbx_strand_id
1 'polypeptide(L)' 'FVGITFWSLMFVDRELVLPKALDPYFPWWLNHLMHTMIMVSTLIEMMVAPRQYPKRSRGLAGLSTLMLTYLA' A
#
# COMPACT_ATOMS: atom_id res chain seq x y z
N PHE A 1 0.09 1.88 -5.08
CA PHE A 1 1.50 1.52 -4.87
C PHE A 1 1.62 0.14 -4.23
N VAL A 2 1.32 -0.02 -2.93
CA VAL A 2 1.53 -1.28 -2.19
C VAL A 2 0.89 -2.50 -2.87
N GLY A 3 -0.38 -2.43 -3.24
CA GLY A 3 -1.06 -3.56 -3.90
C GLY A 3 -0.44 -3.97 -5.23
N ILE A 4 0.00 -3.00 -6.04
CA ILE A 4 0.65 -3.26 -7.33
C ILE A 4 1.99 -3.95 -7.11
N THR A 5 2.84 -3.40 -6.22
CA THR A 5 4.15 -3.99 -5.91
C THR A 5 3.99 -5.41 -5.36
N PHE A 6 3.03 -5.64 -4.46
CA PHE A 6 2.76 -6.96 -3.91
C PHE A 6 2.41 -7.98 -5.00
N TRP A 7 1.42 -7.70 -5.85
CA TRP A 7 0.99 -8.64 -6.89
C TRP A 7 2.04 -8.83 -7.98
N SER A 8 2.81 -7.80 -8.32
CA SER A 8 3.95 -7.92 -9.23
C SER A 8 5.03 -8.85 -8.68
N LEU A 9 5.40 -8.71 -7.40
CA LEU A 9 6.37 -9.61 -6.76
C LEU A 9 5.84 -11.03 -6.68
N MET A 10 4.58 -11.21 -6.27
CA MET A 10 3.91 -12.53 -6.24
C MET A 10 3.85 -13.21 -7.61
N PHE A 11 3.75 -12.44 -8.70
CA PHE A 11 3.77 -12.96 -10.07
C PHE A 11 5.18 -13.37 -10.53
N VAL A 12 6.21 -12.61 -10.15
CA VAL A 12 7.61 -12.92 -10.49
C VAL A 12 8.12 -14.11 -9.67
N ASP A 13 8.08 -13.99 -8.35
CA ASP A 13 8.43 -15.07 -7.44
C ASP A 13 7.76 -14.87 -6.07
N ARG A 14 6.84 -15.77 -5.73
CA ARG A 14 6.10 -15.75 -4.47
C ARG A 14 6.99 -15.96 -3.25
N GLU A 15 8.13 -16.64 -3.37
CA GLU A 15 9.02 -16.90 -2.24
C GLU A 15 9.69 -15.62 -1.71
N LEU A 16 9.77 -14.57 -2.54
CA LEU A 16 10.23 -13.23 -2.12
C LEU A 16 9.28 -12.55 -1.12
N VAL A 17 8.02 -12.98 -1.11
CA VAL A 17 6.98 -12.44 -0.22
C VAL A 17 6.74 -13.37 0.95
N LEU A 18 6.51 -14.66 0.67
CA LEU A 18 6.28 -15.68 1.69
C LEU A 18 6.87 -17.03 1.26
N PRO A 19 7.73 -17.66 2.09
CA PRO A 19 8.25 -19.00 1.82
C PRO A 19 7.14 -20.04 1.70
N LYS A 20 7.27 -20.97 0.75
CA LYS A 20 6.29 -22.06 0.52
C LYS A 20 6.03 -22.92 1.75
N ALA A 21 7.01 -23.02 2.64
CA ALA A 21 6.89 -23.75 3.91
C ALA A 21 5.76 -23.22 4.82
N LEU A 22 5.30 -21.98 4.59
CA LEU A 22 4.24 -21.33 5.37
C LEU A 22 2.85 -21.41 4.71
N ASP A 23 2.75 -21.98 3.51
CA ASP A 23 1.46 -22.18 2.82
C ASP A 23 0.40 -22.93 3.67
N PRO A 24 0.76 -23.92 4.54
CA PRO A 24 -0.22 -24.58 5.40
C PRO A 24 -0.90 -23.65 6.41
N TYR A 25 -0.23 -22.57 6.81
CA TYR A 25 -0.73 -21.60 7.79
C TYR A 25 -1.41 -20.40 7.11
N PHE A 26 -1.07 -20.13 5.85
CA PHE A 26 -1.51 -18.95 5.13
C PHE A 26 -2.16 -19.30 3.80
N PRO A 27 -3.45 -19.69 3.80
CA PRO A 27 -4.12 -20.15 2.59
C PRO A 27 -4.36 -19.02 1.58
N TRP A 28 -4.45 -19.39 0.31
CA TRP A 28 -4.56 -18.45 -0.81
C TRP A 28 -5.74 -17.46 -0.68
N TRP A 29 -6.89 -17.92 -0.16
CA TRP A 29 -8.07 -17.07 0.02
C TRP A 29 -7.83 -15.96 1.04
N LEU A 30 -7.10 -16.28 2.12
CA LEU A 30 -6.75 -15.31 3.15
C LEU A 30 -5.76 -14.28 2.59
N ASN A 31 -4.83 -14.74 1.74
CA ASN A 31 -3.93 -13.87 1.01
C ASN A 31 -4.67 -12.83 0.15
N HIS A 32 -5.64 -13.27 -0.66
CA HIS A 32 -6.47 -12.36 -1.46
C HIS A 32 -7.33 -11.42 -0.61
N LEU A 33 -7.95 -11.93 0.46
CA LEU A 33 -8.74 -11.11 1.36
C LEU A 33 -7.89 -9.98 1.95
N MET A 34 -6.65 -10.28 2.36
CA MET A 34 -5.76 -9.27 2.92
C MET A 34 -5.23 -8.27 1.88
N HIS A 35 -4.83 -8.72 0.70
CA HIS A 35 -4.06 -7.88 -0.23
C HIS A 35 -4.88 -7.27 -1.37
N THR A 36 -6.01 -7.88 -1.74
CA THR A 36 -6.90 -7.33 -2.78
C THR A 36 -7.99 -6.45 -2.17
N MET A 37 -8.57 -6.82 -1.01
CA MET A 37 -9.69 -6.04 -0.44
C MET A 37 -9.31 -4.65 0.01
N ILE A 38 -8.11 -4.45 0.56
CA ILE A 38 -7.64 -3.10 0.91
C ILE A 38 -7.62 -2.20 -0.32
N MET A 39 -7.18 -2.71 -1.47
CA MET A 39 -7.17 -1.92 -2.71
C MET A 39 -8.59 -1.59 -3.18
N VAL A 40 -9.49 -2.58 -3.15
CA VAL A 40 -10.89 -2.39 -3.55
C VAL A 40 -11.61 -1.41 -2.62
N SER A 41 -11.50 -1.58 -1.31
CA SER A 41 -12.14 -0.70 -0.33
C SER A 41 -11.62 0.73 -0.43
N THR A 42 -10.32 0.92 -0.66
CA THR A 42 -9.72 2.23 -0.86
C THR A 42 -10.23 2.89 -2.14
N LEU A 43 -10.37 2.14 -3.25
CA LEU A 43 -10.92 2.67 -4.49
C LEU A 43 -12.40 3.06 -4.34
N ILE A 44 -13.20 2.21 -3.70
CA ILE A 44 -14.60 2.51 -3.39
C ILE A 44 -14.69 3.76 -2.52
N GLU A 45 -13.86 3.87 -1.48
CA GLU A 45 -13.81 5.04 -0.62
C GLU A 45 -13.45 6.31 -1.41
N MET A 46 -12.45 6.25 -2.30
CA MET A 46 -12.07 7.39 -3.15
C MET A 46 -13.21 7.82 -4.09
N MET A 47 -14.05 6.89 -4.54
CA MET A 47 -15.20 7.20 -5.40
C MET A 47 -16.40 7.74 -4.62
N VAL A 48 -16.68 7.17 -3.45
CA VAL A 48 -17.89 7.49 -2.65
C VAL A 48 -17.68 8.70 -1.75
N ALA A 49 -16.47 8.89 -1.23
CA ALA A 49 -16.14 9.96 -0.30
C ALA A 49 -15.14 10.95 -0.95
N PRO A 50 -15.61 11.94 -1.73
CA PRO A 50 -14.76 12.95 -2.32
C PRO A 50 -14.11 13.80 -1.23
N ARG A 51 -12.85 13.50 -0.90
CA ARG A 51 -12.08 14.25 0.09
C ARG A 51 -11.51 15.52 -0.56
N GLN A 52 -11.73 16.67 0.09
CA GLN A 52 -11.07 17.93 -0.26
C GLN A 52 -9.61 17.86 0.21
N TYR A 53 -8.72 17.37 -0.66
CA TYR A 53 -7.30 17.37 -0.34
C TYR A 53 -6.73 18.79 -0.47
N PRO A 54 -6.03 19.31 0.56
CA PRO A 54 -5.32 20.57 0.42
C PRO A 54 -4.27 20.45 -0.70
N LYS A 55 -3.97 21.57 -1.36
CA LYS A 55 -2.98 21.60 -2.45
C LYS A 55 -1.69 20.92 -2.02
N ARG A 56 -1.18 20.00 -2.85
CA ARG A 56 0.04 19.21 -2.58
C ARG A 56 1.26 20.07 -2.23
N SER A 57 1.31 21.31 -2.71
CA SER A 57 2.37 22.28 -2.39
C SER A 57 2.48 22.58 -0.90
N ARG A 58 1.36 22.65 -0.15
CA ARG A 58 1.38 22.89 1.30
C ARG A 58 1.96 21.69 2.05
N GLY A 59 1.62 20.48 1.62
CA GLY A 59 2.17 19.25 2.18
C GLY A 59 3.67 19.13 1.92
N LEU A 60 4.12 19.40 0.69
CA LEU A 60 5.55 19.39 0.34
C LEU A 60 6.35 20.45 1.11
N ALA A 61 5.81 21.67 1.24
CA ALA A 61 6.47 22.73 2.00
C ALA A 61 6.68 22.32 3.47
N GLY A 62 5.65 21.78 4.13
CA GLY A 62 5.76 21.28 5.51
C GLY A 62 6.76 20.13 5.65
N LEU A 63 6.77 19.21 4.68
CA LEU A 63 7.72 18.10 4.66
C LEU A 63 9.17 18.60 4.50
N SER A 64 9.41 19.54 3.59
CA SER A 64 10.73 20.16 3.39
C SER A 64 11.21 20.89 4.65
N THR A 65 10.33 21.64 5.33
CA THR A 65 10.67 22.30 6.60
C THR A 65 11.07 21.27 7.67
N LEU A 66 10.31 20.17 7.80
CA LEU A 66 10.65 19.09 8.73
C LEU A 66 12.00 18.45 8.40
N MET A 67 12.27 18.17 7.13
CA MET A 67 13.53 17.55 6.71
C MET A 67 14.72 18.48 6.97
N LEU A 68 14.58 19.78 6.69
CA LEU A 68 15.63 20.77 6.95
C LEU A 68 15.90 20.97 8.44
N THR A 69 14.84 20.98 9.27
CA THR A 69 15.00 21.10 10.74
C THR A 69 15.57 19.84 11.37
N TYR A 70 15.27 18.66 10.83
CA TYR A 70 15.88 17.42 11.28
C TYR A 70 17.37 17.30 10.91
N LEU A 71 17.78 17.89 9.79
CA LEU A 71 19.16 17.84 9.31
C LEU A 71 20.08 18.93 9.89
N ALA A 72 19.51 19.94 10.55
CA ALA A 72 20.22 21.07 11.17
C ALA A 72 20.70 20.73 12.59
#